data_AF-A0A9D5SD87-F1
#
_entry.id   AF-A0A9D5SD87-F1
#
_cell.length_a   1.000
_cell.length_b   1.000
_cell.length_c   1.000
_cell.angle_alpha   90.00
_cell.angle_beta   90.00
_cell.angle_gamma   90.00
#
_symmetry.space_group_name_H-M   'P 1'
#
loop_
_entity.id
_entity.type
_entity.pdbx_description
1 polymer ?
#
loop_
_entity_poly.entity_id
_entity_poly.type
_entity_poly.pdbx_seq_one_letter_code
_entity_poly.pdbx_strand_id
1 'polypeptide(L)'
;MKTYILGNIRRALVAVCLMGISAASMAAVSISDFYYNRDGGFYEIRTKADLRNLATLVNTGNCCAGLTFRQVADIAFDTISANNFKAIGNAVNAFAGTFDGDGHTISGINIKKSGSGFTDSFQGLFGRNRGTVKNVTLAASRISGHCHVGGIVGQNNPGGTISNCTVTANVSVLASSTKSLYHGGIVGYNRGSVRKCTSSANMSDNGQQSHCYVGGVAGYNCYYVCECTSSSSLSGEYFVEGLVGQNDGGACTGCHYYGSGATIRRYVLRG
;
A
#
# COMPACT_ATOMS: atom_id res chain seq x y z
N MET A 1 15.50 11.00 -59.64
CA MET A 1 14.21 11.64 -59.32
C MET A 1 13.55 10.81 -58.23
N LYS A 2 13.55 11.26 -56.96
CA LYS A 2 12.41 11.92 -56.25
C LYS A 2 11.11 11.10 -56.39
N THR A 3 10.43 10.64 -55.34
CA THR A 3 10.05 11.38 -54.12
C THR A 3 9.62 10.43 -52.98
N TYR A 4 9.96 10.77 -51.74
CA TYR A 4 9.52 10.15 -50.48
C TYR A 4 8.13 10.68 -50.07
N ILE A 5 7.26 9.82 -49.51
CA ILE A 5 6.06 10.24 -48.77
C ILE A 5 6.30 10.01 -47.27
N LEU A 6 6.30 11.12 -46.52
CA LEU A 6 6.40 11.21 -45.07
C LEU A 6 5.04 10.93 -44.43
N GLY A 7 4.97 9.94 -43.53
CA GLY A 7 3.85 9.71 -42.62
C GLY A 7 4.26 10.02 -41.18
N ASN A 8 3.86 11.20 -40.70
CA ASN A 8 4.07 11.71 -39.35
C ASN A 8 3.31 10.89 -38.29
N ILE A 9 4.00 10.18 -37.40
CA ILE A 9 3.48 9.83 -36.06
C ILE A 9 4.51 10.24 -35.00
N ARG A 10 4.03 11.08 -34.09
CA ARG A 10 4.77 11.92 -33.15
C ARG A 10 5.58 11.10 -32.13
N ARG A 11 6.90 11.31 -32.12
CA ARG A 11 7.76 11.11 -30.96
C ARG A 11 7.54 12.28 -29.99
N ALA A 12 6.86 12.05 -28.88
CA ALA A 12 6.85 13.00 -27.76
C ALA A 12 7.99 12.63 -26.81
N LEU A 13 9.18 13.14 -27.11
CA LEU A 13 10.33 13.19 -26.20
C LEU A 13 10.25 14.55 -25.50
N VAL A 14 9.74 14.61 -24.27
CA VAL A 14 9.84 15.82 -23.43
C VAL A 14 11.11 15.67 -22.59
N ALA A 15 12.21 16.18 -23.13
CA ALA A 15 13.40 16.49 -22.36
C ALA A 15 13.21 17.88 -21.73
N VAL A 16 13.21 17.96 -20.40
CA VAL A 16 13.43 19.22 -19.68
C VAL A 16 14.77 19.13 -18.94
N CYS A 17 15.51 20.22 -19.06
CA CYS A 17 16.94 20.37 -18.89
C CYS A 17 17.31 20.84 -17.47
N LEU A 18 18.43 20.32 -16.96
CA LEU A 18 19.42 20.90 -16.02
C LEU A 18 18.96 21.44 -14.64
N MET A 19 19.31 20.71 -13.56
CA MET A 19 20.27 21.15 -12.52
C MET A 19 20.99 19.92 -11.97
N GLY A 20 22.32 19.99 -11.86
CA GLY A 20 23.20 18.85 -11.62
C GLY A 20 23.00 18.15 -10.28
N ILE A 21 22.41 16.96 -10.33
CA ILE A 21 22.72 15.85 -9.42
C ILE A 21 22.77 14.62 -10.31
N SER A 22 23.85 13.86 -10.20
CA SER A 22 24.04 12.55 -10.81
C SER A 22 22.90 11.61 -10.36
N ALA A 23 21.80 11.59 -11.12
CA ALA A 23 20.84 10.51 -11.09
C ALA A 23 21.32 9.51 -12.13
N ALA A 24 21.95 8.43 -11.67
CA ALA A 24 22.10 7.24 -12.50
C ALA A 24 20.75 6.97 -13.17
N SER A 25 20.69 7.05 -14.51
CA SER A 25 19.44 6.94 -15.23
C SER A 25 18.85 5.56 -14.94
N MET A 26 17.85 5.48 -14.06
CA MET A 26 17.02 4.30 -14.00
C MET A 26 16.34 4.22 -15.36
N ALA A 27 16.51 3.09 -16.05
CA ALA A 27 15.79 2.85 -17.30
C ALA A 27 14.30 3.14 -17.06
N ALA A 28 13.70 3.94 -17.94
CA ALA A 28 12.30 4.31 -17.81
C ALA A 28 11.44 3.03 -17.93
N VAL A 29 10.76 2.65 -16.86
CA VAL A 29 9.80 1.54 -16.88
C VAL A 29 8.53 2.02 -17.58
N SER A 30 8.07 1.22 -18.53
CA SER A 30 6.91 1.44 -19.38
C SER A 30 5.93 0.27 -19.24
N ILE A 31 4.69 0.48 -19.69
CA ILE A 31 3.67 -0.58 -19.64
C ILE A 31 4.03 -1.79 -20.53
N SER A 32 4.83 -1.57 -21.58
CA SER A 32 5.32 -2.63 -22.47
C SER A 32 6.36 -3.56 -21.82
N ASP A 33 6.87 -3.20 -20.65
CA ASP A 33 7.80 -4.06 -19.89
C ASP A 33 7.07 -5.17 -19.13
N PHE A 34 5.72 -5.14 -19.13
CA PHE A 34 4.89 -6.17 -18.52
C PHE A 34 4.33 -7.09 -19.60
N TYR A 35 4.28 -8.39 -19.30
CA TYR A 35 3.58 -9.34 -20.15
C TYR A 35 2.06 -9.08 -20.06
N TYR A 36 1.43 -8.82 -21.20
CA TYR A 36 -0.01 -8.64 -21.31
C TYR A 36 -0.71 -9.94 -21.71
N ASN A 37 -1.53 -10.47 -20.81
CA ASN A 37 -2.40 -11.61 -21.07
C ASN A 37 -3.64 -11.13 -21.84
N ARG A 38 -3.69 -11.47 -23.14
CA ARG A 38 -4.77 -11.03 -24.04
C ARG A 38 -6.11 -11.69 -23.73
N ASP A 39 -6.10 -12.95 -23.30
CA ASP A 39 -7.32 -13.71 -23.06
C ASP A 39 -8.04 -13.23 -21.80
N GLY A 40 -7.27 -12.85 -20.77
CA GLY A 40 -7.80 -12.35 -19.50
C GLY A 40 -7.88 -10.83 -19.37
N GLY A 41 -7.22 -10.07 -20.25
CA GLY A 41 -7.25 -8.61 -20.24
C GLY A 41 -6.47 -7.97 -19.08
N PHE A 42 -5.28 -8.49 -18.74
CA PHE A 42 -4.47 -7.98 -17.63
C PHE A 42 -2.96 -8.10 -17.89
N TYR A 43 -2.19 -7.31 -17.15
CA TYR A 43 -0.73 -7.40 -17.09
C TYR A 43 -0.31 -8.34 -15.96
N GLU A 44 0.58 -9.27 -16.25
CA GLU A 44 1.03 -10.26 -15.27
C GLU A 44 2.10 -9.68 -14.34
N ILE A 45 1.97 -10.00 -13.06
CA ILE A 45 3.00 -9.82 -12.04
C ILE A 45 3.48 -11.21 -11.63
N ARG A 46 4.62 -11.63 -12.19
CA ARG A 46 5.14 -13.01 -12.06
C ARG A 46 6.32 -13.08 -11.10
N THR A 47 7.06 -12.00 -11.01
CA THR A 47 8.36 -11.95 -10.36
C THR A 47 8.50 -10.75 -9.44
N LYS A 48 9.54 -10.80 -8.59
CA LYS A 48 10.02 -9.66 -7.80
C LYS A 48 10.32 -8.44 -8.68
N ALA A 49 10.83 -8.66 -9.90
CA ALA A 49 11.15 -7.60 -10.85
C ALA A 49 9.88 -6.91 -11.36
N ASP A 50 8.85 -7.66 -11.71
CA ASP A 50 7.56 -7.09 -12.17
C ASP A 50 6.93 -6.22 -11.08
N LEU A 51 6.96 -6.67 -9.83
CA LEU A 51 6.43 -5.91 -8.70
C LEU A 51 7.21 -4.60 -8.47
N ARG A 52 8.55 -4.64 -8.62
CA ARG A 52 9.40 -3.42 -8.55
C ARG A 52 9.19 -2.49 -9.75
N ASN A 53 8.97 -3.05 -10.93
CA ASN A 53 8.63 -2.30 -12.13
C ASN A 53 7.30 -1.58 -11.94
N LEU A 54 6.29 -2.24 -11.34
CA LEU A 54 5.01 -1.60 -11.05
C LEU A 54 5.18 -0.43 -10.07
N ALA A 55 5.98 -0.62 -9.02
CA ALA A 55 6.32 0.47 -8.11
C ALA A 55 6.99 1.63 -8.85
N THR A 56 7.95 1.35 -9.74
CA THR A 56 8.65 2.37 -10.53
C THR A 56 7.69 3.11 -11.46
N LEU A 57 6.90 2.37 -12.25
CA LEU A 57 5.92 2.90 -13.20
C LEU A 57 4.97 3.90 -12.54
N VAL A 58 4.38 3.52 -11.40
CA VAL A 58 3.45 4.39 -10.66
C VAL A 58 4.19 5.57 -10.06
N ASN A 59 5.35 5.34 -9.45
CA ASN A 59 6.09 6.40 -8.75
C ASN A 59 6.65 7.47 -9.68
N THR A 60 6.88 7.17 -10.96
CA THR A 60 7.28 8.13 -12.00
C THR A 60 6.11 8.84 -12.68
N GLY A 61 4.87 8.63 -12.21
CA GLY A 61 3.69 9.36 -12.68
C GLY A 61 2.99 8.74 -13.89
N ASN A 62 3.37 7.53 -14.31
CA ASN A 62 2.65 6.83 -15.37
C ASN A 62 1.33 6.30 -14.80
N CYS A 63 0.22 6.88 -15.27
CA CYS A 63 -1.11 6.58 -14.76
C CYS A 63 -1.54 5.16 -15.15
N CYS A 64 -1.92 4.37 -14.15
CA CYS A 64 -2.39 3.00 -14.31
C CYS A 64 -3.93 2.89 -14.40
N ALA A 65 -4.64 4.02 -14.54
CA ALA A 65 -6.11 4.02 -14.53
C ALA A 65 -6.67 3.16 -15.66
N GLY A 66 -7.62 2.29 -15.32
CA GLY A 66 -8.22 1.33 -16.26
C GLY A 66 -7.36 0.09 -16.56
N LEU A 67 -6.11 0.05 -16.10
CA LEU A 67 -5.24 -1.12 -16.27
C LEU A 67 -5.39 -2.09 -15.09
N THR A 68 -5.36 -3.39 -15.39
CA THR A 68 -5.35 -4.45 -14.39
C THR A 68 -4.00 -5.14 -14.36
N PHE A 69 -3.41 -5.23 -13.18
CA PHE A 69 -2.21 -6.01 -12.88
C PHE A 69 -2.62 -7.19 -12.01
N ARG A 70 -2.28 -8.42 -12.41
CA ARG A 70 -2.66 -9.63 -11.69
C ARG A 70 -1.46 -10.48 -11.36
N GLN A 71 -1.35 -10.94 -10.12
CA GLN A 71 -0.37 -11.95 -9.75
C GLN A 71 -0.72 -13.29 -10.40
N VAL A 72 0.28 -13.98 -10.92
CA VAL A 72 0.12 -15.35 -11.44
C VAL A 72 1.10 -16.33 -10.79
N ALA A 73 1.78 -15.88 -9.75
CA ALA A 73 2.71 -16.66 -8.94
C ALA A 73 2.87 -15.99 -7.56
N ASP A 74 3.28 -16.79 -6.57
CA ASP A 74 3.76 -16.25 -5.30
C ASP A 74 5.10 -15.54 -5.49
N ILE A 75 5.30 -14.43 -4.76
CA ILE A 75 6.49 -13.58 -4.87
C ILE A 75 7.18 -13.51 -3.51
N ALA A 76 8.29 -14.22 -3.37
CA ALA A 76 9.09 -14.23 -2.14
C ALA A 76 10.39 -13.42 -2.31
N PHE A 77 10.68 -12.51 -1.37
CA PHE A 77 11.94 -11.78 -1.31
C PHE A 77 12.90 -12.43 -0.31
N ASP A 78 14.11 -12.77 -0.75
CA ASP A 78 14.99 -13.72 -0.03
C ASP A 78 15.69 -13.10 1.19
N THR A 79 15.91 -11.78 1.18
CA THR A 79 16.58 -11.07 2.28
C THR A 79 15.78 -9.83 2.67
N ILE A 80 14.98 -9.94 3.73
CA ILE A 80 14.17 -8.82 4.28
C ILE A 80 15.10 -7.64 4.58
N SER A 81 16.20 -7.82 5.30
CA SER A 81 17.05 -6.70 5.78
C SER A 81 17.63 -5.78 4.69
N ALA A 82 17.72 -6.23 3.43
CA ALA A 82 18.45 -5.52 2.37
C ALA A 82 17.60 -5.14 1.14
N ASN A 83 16.38 -5.67 0.98
CA ASN A 83 15.68 -5.52 -0.31
C ASN A 83 15.08 -4.14 -0.57
N ASN A 84 14.95 -3.28 0.46
CA ASN A 84 14.55 -1.87 0.37
C ASN A 84 13.44 -1.62 -0.68
N PHE A 85 12.34 -2.35 -0.55
CA PHE A 85 11.22 -2.25 -1.47
C PHE A 85 10.65 -0.82 -1.44
N LYS A 86 10.32 -0.29 -2.61
CA LYS A 86 9.64 0.99 -2.74
C LYS A 86 8.15 0.71 -2.85
N ALA A 87 7.36 1.30 -1.96
CA ALA A 87 5.91 1.18 -2.00
C ALA A 87 5.35 1.56 -3.39
N ILE A 88 4.30 0.88 -3.82
CA ILE A 88 3.61 1.20 -5.07
C ILE A 88 2.74 2.44 -4.84
N GLY A 89 3.12 3.54 -5.49
CA GLY A 89 2.55 4.86 -5.24
C GLY A 89 3.21 5.59 -4.06
N ASN A 90 3.35 6.90 -4.21
CA ASN A 90 4.06 7.79 -3.30
C ASN A 90 3.25 9.06 -3.02
N ALA A 91 3.84 10.01 -2.30
CA ALA A 91 3.20 11.27 -1.91
C ALA A 91 2.63 12.10 -3.08
N VAL A 92 3.19 11.95 -4.29
CA VAL A 92 2.80 12.67 -5.51
C VAL A 92 1.88 11.81 -6.37
N ASN A 93 2.23 10.54 -6.57
CA ASN A 93 1.57 9.65 -7.52
C ASN A 93 0.89 8.49 -6.78
N ALA A 94 -0.44 8.47 -6.73
CA ALA A 94 -1.19 7.36 -6.16
C ALA A 94 -1.41 6.25 -7.21
N PHE A 95 -1.44 4.99 -6.76
CA PHE A 95 -1.87 3.88 -7.60
C PHE A 95 -3.35 4.03 -7.98
N ALA A 96 -3.67 3.99 -9.27
CA ALA A 96 -5.02 4.23 -9.79
C ALA A 96 -5.57 3.09 -10.65
N GLY A 97 -4.83 1.98 -10.77
CA GLY A 97 -5.27 0.79 -11.52
C GLY A 97 -5.98 -0.24 -10.64
N THR A 98 -6.08 -1.46 -11.14
CA THR A 98 -6.50 -2.63 -10.36
C THR A 98 -5.30 -3.53 -10.13
N PHE A 99 -5.01 -3.84 -8.87
CA PHE A 99 -4.07 -4.91 -8.50
C PHE A 99 -4.87 -6.08 -7.93
N ASP A 100 -4.82 -7.21 -8.60
CA ASP A 100 -5.49 -8.46 -8.25
C ASP A 100 -4.44 -9.49 -7.82
N GLY A 101 -4.40 -9.80 -6.52
CA GLY A 101 -3.47 -10.78 -6.02
C GLY A 101 -3.83 -12.23 -6.38
N ASP A 102 -5.04 -12.48 -6.88
CA ASP A 102 -5.53 -13.79 -7.33
C ASP A 102 -5.30 -14.95 -6.34
N GLY A 103 -5.24 -14.66 -5.04
CA GLY A 103 -4.97 -15.64 -3.99
C GLY A 103 -3.48 -15.93 -3.74
N HIS A 104 -2.58 -15.34 -4.54
CA HIS A 104 -1.13 -15.46 -4.36
C HIS A 104 -0.59 -14.62 -3.20
N THR A 105 0.56 -15.08 -2.69
CA THR A 105 1.25 -14.47 -1.56
C THR A 105 2.47 -13.66 -2.00
N ILE A 106 2.59 -12.45 -1.46
CA ILE A 106 3.81 -11.65 -1.48
C ILE A 106 4.46 -11.77 -0.11
N SER A 107 5.72 -12.19 -0.06
CA SER A 107 6.45 -12.37 1.19
C SER A 107 7.85 -11.77 1.19
N GLY A 108 8.38 -11.45 2.37
CA GLY A 108 9.75 -10.98 2.52
C GLY A 108 9.97 -9.50 2.20
N ILE A 109 8.93 -8.69 1.99
CA ILE A 109 9.11 -7.26 1.67
C ILE A 109 9.69 -6.52 2.88
N ASN A 110 10.64 -5.62 2.62
CA ASN A 110 11.11 -4.68 3.62
C ASN A 110 11.05 -3.25 3.11
N ILE A 111 10.17 -2.46 3.71
CA ILE A 111 10.08 -1.02 3.53
C ILE A 111 10.64 -0.40 4.79
N LYS A 112 11.79 0.28 4.67
CA LYS A 112 12.45 0.94 5.80
C LYS A 112 12.53 2.44 5.55
N LYS A 113 11.50 3.18 5.93
CA LYS A 113 11.55 4.65 5.97
C LYS A 113 11.74 5.13 7.40
N SER A 114 12.75 5.98 7.58
CA SER A 114 13.12 6.59 8.87
C SER A 114 13.22 8.11 8.82
N GLY A 115 12.98 8.72 7.64
CA GLY A 115 12.92 10.16 7.51
C GLY A 115 11.58 10.71 8.00
N SER A 116 11.58 11.98 8.38
CA SER A 116 10.39 12.72 8.84
C SER A 116 9.69 13.52 7.72
N GLY A 117 10.10 13.30 6.47
CA GLY A 117 9.55 13.98 5.32
C GLY A 117 8.14 13.48 4.96
N PHE A 118 7.35 14.36 4.33
CA PHE A 118 6.02 14.02 3.81
C PHE A 118 6.07 12.82 2.83
N THR A 119 7.16 12.68 2.07
CA THR A 119 7.38 11.57 1.13
C THR A 119 7.58 10.22 1.82
N ASP A 120 8.01 10.20 3.07
CA ASP A 120 8.19 9.00 3.88
C ASP A 120 6.92 8.64 4.69
N SER A 121 5.87 9.45 4.56
CA SER A 121 4.66 9.33 5.37
C SER A 121 3.65 8.29 4.89
N PHE A 122 3.77 7.72 3.69
CA PHE A 122 2.76 6.80 3.14
C PHE A 122 3.39 5.45 2.82
N GLN A 123 3.36 4.52 3.77
CA GLN A 123 4.05 3.23 3.63
C GLN A 123 3.08 2.04 3.77
N GLY A 124 3.29 1.07 2.90
CA GLY A 124 2.57 -0.19 2.74
C GLY A 124 3.05 -0.88 1.47
N LEU A 125 2.54 -2.06 1.12
CA LEU A 125 2.76 -2.60 -0.23
C LEU A 125 2.42 -1.54 -1.29
N PHE A 126 1.32 -0.81 -1.07
CA PHE A 126 0.96 0.42 -1.74
C PHE A 126 1.13 1.61 -0.78
N GLY A 127 1.82 2.66 -1.20
CA GLY A 127 1.96 3.87 -0.37
C GLY A 127 0.66 4.66 -0.36
N ARG A 128 0.17 5.01 -1.56
CA ARG A 128 -1.13 5.67 -1.76
C ARG A 128 -1.96 4.95 -2.81
N ASN A 129 -3.20 4.62 -2.46
CA ASN A 129 -4.17 4.01 -3.37
C ASN A 129 -5.30 4.99 -3.73
N ARG A 130 -5.74 4.99 -4.98
CA ARG A 130 -6.98 5.58 -5.51
C ARG A 130 -7.71 4.59 -6.43
N GLY A 131 -7.09 3.44 -6.74
CA GLY A 131 -7.67 2.36 -7.54
C GLY A 131 -8.17 1.21 -6.67
N THR A 132 -8.03 -0.01 -7.17
CA THR A 132 -8.49 -1.23 -6.49
C THR A 132 -7.31 -2.12 -6.14
N VAL A 133 -7.20 -2.54 -4.88
CA VAL A 133 -6.27 -3.58 -4.44
C VAL A 133 -7.09 -4.72 -3.83
N LYS A 134 -7.00 -5.91 -4.40
CA LYS A 134 -7.81 -7.05 -3.94
C LYS A 134 -7.07 -8.38 -3.96
N ASN A 135 -7.53 -9.34 -3.16
CA ASN A 135 -7.05 -10.73 -3.16
C ASN A 135 -5.55 -10.88 -2.86
N VAL A 136 -4.96 -9.96 -2.08
CA VAL A 136 -3.52 -9.96 -1.77
C VAL A 136 -3.27 -10.56 -0.41
N THR A 137 -2.37 -11.56 -0.33
CA THR A 137 -1.80 -12.00 0.94
C THR A 137 -0.39 -11.44 1.09
N LEU A 138 -0.14 -10.72 2.19
CA LEU A 138 1.19 -10.23 2.58
C LEU A 138 1.71 -10.99 3.80
N ALA A 139 2.90 -11.54 3.69
CA ALA A 139 3.51 -12.35 4.74
C ALA A 139 4.98 -12.00 5.01
N ALA A 140 5.48 -12.36 6.19
CA ALA A 140 6.89 -12.28 6.58
C ALA A 140 7.58 -10.99 6.10
N SER A 141 6.98 -9.83 6.36
CA SER A 141 7.40 -8.53 5.81
C SER A 141 7.63 -7.53 6.92
N ARG A 142 8.42 -6.49 6.67
CA ARG A 142 8.65 -5.39 7.61
C ARG A 142 8.32 -4.08 6.92
N ILE A 143 7.44 -3.30 7.52
CA ILE A 143 7.02 -2.01 6.97
C ILE A 143 7.21 -0.96 8.04
N SER A 144 8.11 -0.01 7.79
CA SER A 144 8.28 1.17 8.62
C SER A 144 8.05 2.45 7.82
N GLY A 145 7.35 3.40 8.43
CA GLY A 145 7.02 4.68 7.84
C GLY A 145 6.93 5.79 8.87
N HIS A 146 6.58 6.99 8.40
CA HIS A 146 6.45 8.16 9.28
C HIS A 146 5.03 8.33 9.81
N CYS A 147 4.03 8.73 9.00
CA CYS A 147 2.69 9.09 9.52
C CYS A 147 1.58 8.07 9.24
N HIS A 148 1.55 7.46 8.06
CA HIS A 148 0.45 6.59 7.61
C HIS A 148 1.04 5.28 7.15
N VAL A 149 0.92 4.27 8.01
CA VAL A 149 1.58 2.99 7.82
C VAL A 149 0.53 1.89 7.86
N GLY A 150 0.43 1.15 6.76
CA GLY A 150 -0.43 -0.01 6.64
C GLY A 150 0.33 -1.22 6.14
N GLY A 151 -0.14 -2.43 6.45
CA GLY A 151 0.38 -3.65 5.83
C GLY A 151 0.23 -3.61 4.31
N ILE A 152 -1.01 -3.41 3.83
CA ILE A 152 -1.33 -3.37 2.40
C ILE A 152 -1.22 -1.95 1.85
N VAL A 153 -1.83 -0.96 2.53
CA VAL A 153 -1.90 0.41 2.02
C VAL A 153 -1.55 1.45 3.08
N GLY A 154 -0.63 2.38 2.80
CA GLY A 154 -0.37 3.51 3.70
C GLY A 154 -1.57 4.44 3.84
N GLN A 155 -2.04 4.99 2.71
CA GLN A 155 -3.25 5.80 2.63
C GLN A 155 -4.16 5.38 1.47
N ASN A 156 -5.41 5.07 1.80
CA ASN A 156 -6.47 4.81 0.84
C ASN A 156 -7.27 6.09 0.58
N ASN A 157 -7.15 6.67 -0.61
CA ASN A 157 -7.79 7.94 -0.98
C ASN A 157 -9.27 7.73 -1.35
N PRO A 158 -10.07 8.81 -1.45
CA PRO A 158 -11.42 8.73 -1.98
C PRO A 158 -11.47 8.03 -3.35
N GLY A 159 -12.41 7.10 -3.51
CA GLY A 159 -12.53 6.23 -4.69
C GLY A 159 -11.65 4.97 -4.64
N GLY A 160 -10.67 4.91 -3.71
CA GLY A 160 -9.83 3.74 -3.51
C GLY A 160 -10.55 2.59 -2.79
N THR A 161 -10.33 1.36 -3.25
CA THR A 161 -10.90 0.15 -2.67
C THR A 161 -9.81 -0.84 -2.26
N ILE A 162 -9.95 -1.43 -1.07
CA ILE A 162 -9.15 -2.53 -0.58
C ILE A 162 -10.10 -3.67 -0.22
N SER A 163 -9.95 -4.86 -0.81
CA SER A 163 -10.86 -5.97 -0.52
C SER A 163 -10.23 -7.35 -0.54
N ASN A 164 -10.68 -8.22 0.37
CA ASN A 164 -10.19 -9.60 0.44
C ASN A 164 -8.65 -9.69 0.55
N CYS A 165 -8.05 -8.80 1.35
CA CYS A 165 -6.60 -8.78 1.56
C CYS A 165 -6.25 -9.30 2.95
N THR A 166 -5.15 -10.04 3.04
CA THR A 166 -4.69 -10.68 4.27
C THR A 166 -3.27 -10.23 4.62
N VAL A 167 -3.05 -9.88 5.88
CA VAL A 167 -1.71 -9.60 6.44
C VAL A 167 -1.47 -10.56 7.59
N THR A 168 -0.40 -11.36 7.53
CA THR A 168 -0.16 -12.47 8.47
C THR A 168 0.79 -12.10 9.63
N ALA A 169 0.87 -12.97 10.65
CA ALA A 169 1.53 -12.76 11.96
C ALA A 169 3.04 -12.54 11.97
N ASN A 170 3.66 -12.42 10.79
CA ASN A 170 5.08 -12.11 10.64
C ASN A 170 5.31 -10.74 9.99
N VAL A 171 4.27 -9.90 9.93
CA VAL A 171 4.39 -8.52 9.46
C VAL A 171 4.59 -7.56 10.63
N SER A 172 5.73 -6.87 10.66
CA SER A 172 6.03 -5.82 11.64
C SER A 172 5.75 -4.45 11.05
N VAL A 173 4.83 -3.70 11.67
CA VAL A 173 4.50 -2.32 11.29
C VAL A 173 5.03 -1.38 12.36
N LEU A 174 5.90 -0.44 11.95
CA LEU A 174 6.60 0.49 12.84
C LEU A 174 6.43 1.93 12.37
N ALA A 175 6.32 2.87 13.31
CA ALA A 175 6.58 4.26 12.98
C ALA A 175 7.34 5.02 14.06
N SER A 176 7.70 6.24 13.67
CA SER A 176 8.48 7.19 14.46
C SER A 176 8.17 8.57 13.90
N SER A 177 7.34 9.38 14.58
CA SER A 177 7.05 10.76 14.16
C SER A 177 7.08 11.76 15.31
N THR A 178 6.91 13.04 14.96
CA THR A 178 6.56 14.12 15.88
C THR A 178 5.15 14.66 15.59
N LYS A 179 4.39 13.99 14.70
CA LYS A 179 3.03 14.34 14.26
C LYS A 179 2.08 13.16 14.50
N SER A 180 0.78 13.36 14.26
CA SER A 180 -0.23 12.30 14.42
C SER A 180 0.10 11.06 13.58
N LEU A 181 0.05 9.90 14.22
CA LEU A 181 0.40 8.61 13.65
C LEU A 181 -0.86 7.77 13.42
N TYR A 182 -1.01 7.21 12.22
CA TYR A 182 -2.12 6.32 11.85
C TYR A 182 -1.56 4.97 11.37
N HIS A 183 -1.62 3.95 12.24
CA HIS A 183 -1.11 2.61 11.96
C HIS A 183 -2.24 1.61 11.89
N GLY A 184 -2.34 0.92 10.76
CA GLY A 184 -3.31 -0.15 10.59
C GLY A 184 -2.69 -1.43 10.09
N GLY A 185 -3.21 -2.57 10.54
CA GLY A 185 -2.74 -3.85 10.05
C GLY A 185 -2.99 -4.02 8.54
N ILE A 186 -4.05 -3.42 7.99
CA ILE A 186 -4.34 -3.37 6.55
C ILE A 186 -4.02 -2.00 5.98
N VAL A 187 -4.55 -0.94 6.59
CA VAL A 187 -4.46 0.44 6.08
C VAL A 187 -4.10 1.45 7.15
N GLY A 188 -3.14 2.35 6.91
CA GLY A 188 -2.83 3.42 7.86
C GLY A 188 -3.97 4.43 7.97
N TYR A 189 -4.22 5.18 6.89
CA TYR A 189 -5.29 6.17 6.80
C TYR A 189 -6.31 5.81 5.72
N ASN A 190 -7.56 5.56 6.12
CA ASN A 190 -8.65 5.21 5.21
C ASN A 190 -9.61 6.38 4.94
N ARG A 191 -9.71 6.79 3.68
CA ARG A 191 -10.75 7.68 3.13
C ARG A 191 -11.53 7.04 1.97
N GLY A 192 -11.38 5.72 1.80
CA GLY A 192 -12.06 4.91 0.79
C GLY A 192 -12.69 3.67 1.42
N SER A 193 -12.90 2.62 0.63
CA SER A 193 -13.56 1.39 1.08
C SER A 193 -12.55 0.30 1.46
N VAL A 194 -12.76 -0.32 2.62
CA VAL A 194 -12.01 -1.51 3.09
C VAL A 194 -13.02 -2.59 3.46
N ARG A 195 -12.95 -3.76 2.81
CA ARG A 195 -13.94 -4.83 3.01
C ARG A 195 -13.29 -6.21 3.05
N LYS A 196 -13.78 -7.11 3.92
CA LYS A 196 -13.37 -8.53 3.93
C LYS A 196 -11.85 -8.73 4.10
N CYS A 197 -11.18 -7.85 4.83
CA CYS A 197 -9.74 -7.95 5.04
C CYS A 197 -9.42 -8.58 6.39
N THR A 198 -8.31 -9.32 6.46
CA THR A 198 -7.85 -9.96 7.70
C THR A 198 -6.44 -9.52 8.05
N SER A 199 -6.21 -9.11 9.29
CA SER A 199 -4.86 -8.78 9.76
C SER A 199 -4.50 -9.50 11.05
N SER A 200 -3.34 -10.13 11.06
CA SER A 200 -2.69 -10.69 12.25
C SER A 200 -1.35 -10.00 12.51
N ALA A 201 -1.13 -8.79 11.97
CA ALA A 201 0.16 -8.10 12.04
C ALA A 201 0.62 -7.84 13.48
N ASN A 202 1.94 -7.79 13.69
CA ASN A 202 2.54 -7.29 14.91
C ASN A 202 2.79 -5.79 14.76
N MET A 203 2.04 -4.99 15.49
CA MET A 203 2.14 -3.53 15.42
C MET A 203 2.79 -3.02 16.69
N SER A 204 3.89 -2.30 16.52
CA SER A 204 4.54 -1.60 17.61
C SER A 204 4.81 -0.14 17.26
N ASP A 205 4.37 0.72 18.15
CA ASP A 205 4.75 2.13 18.17
C ASP A 205 5.71 2.40 19.32
N ASN A 206 6.65 3.32 19.13
CA ASN A 206 7.70 3.62 20.12
C ASN A 206 7.31 4.68 21.17
N GLY A 207 6.02 5.04 21.22
CA GLY A 207 5.42 5.76 22.35
C GLY A 207 5.80 7.23 22.48
N GLN A 208 6.57 7.81 21.57
CA GLN A 208 7.11 9.16 21.79
C GLN A 208 6.08 10.31 21.63
N GLN A 209 4.78 10.07 21.43
CA GLN A 209 3.86 11.08 20.89
C GLN A 209 2.43 11.06 21.45
N SER A 210 1.82 12.25 21.61
CA SER A 210 0.49 12.43 22.19
C SER A 210 -0.70 11.92 21.35
N HIS A 211 -0.56 11.72 20.03
CA HIS A 211 -1.66 11.31 19.14
C HIS A 211 -1.27 10.16 18.19
N CYS A 212 -1.00 8.99 18.77
CA CYS A 212 -0.88 7.76 18.00
C CYS A 212 -2.22 7.02 17.96
N TYR A 213 -2.61 6.51 16.79
CA TYR A 213 -3.80 5.70 16.57
C TYR A 213 -3.40 4.40 15.91
N VAL A 214 -3.50 3.31 16.66
CA VAL A 214 -3.14 1.97 16.20
C VAL A 214 -4.40 1.12 16.16
N GLY A 215 -4.75 0.61 14.98
CA GLY A 215 -5.89 -0.26 14.81
C GLY A 215 -5.55 -1.57 14.10
N GLY A 216 -6.14 -2.68 14.54
CA GLY A 216 -5.91 -3.99 13.93
C GLY A 216 -6.11 -4.04 12.41
N VAL A 217 -7.04 -3.25 11.88
CA VAL A 217 -7.32 -3.10 10.44
C VAL A 217 -6.93 -1.72 9.94
N ALA A 218 -7.42 -0.66 10.58
CA ALA A 218 -7.20 0.73 10.15
C ALA A 218 -6.66 1.59 11.29
N GLY A 219 -5.66 2.44 11.03
CA GLY A 219 -5.21 3.43 12.02
C GLY A 219 -6.24 4.53 12.21
N TYR A 220 -6.64 5.17 11.12
CA TYR A 220 -7.67 6.22 11.10
C TYR A 220 -8.67 5.95 9.98
N ASN A 221 -9.97 6.04 10.27
CA ASN A 221 -11.05 5.80 9.31
C ASN A 221 -11.98 7.00 9.17
N CYS A 222 -12.14 7.50 7.94
CA CYS A 222 -13.11 8.55 7.57
C CYS A 222 -14.26 8.04 6.69
N TYR A 223 -14.27 6.77 6.28
CA TYR A 223 -15.25 6.30 5.29
C TYR A 223 -15.84 4.94 5.62
N TYR A 224 -15.31 3.83 5.10
CA TYR A 224 -15.98 2.55 5.23
C TYR A 224 -14.98 1.42 5.48
N VAL A 225 -15.15 0.74 6.61
CA VAL A 225 -14.49 -0.51 6.99
C VAL A 225 -15.59 -1.52 7.29
N CYS A 226 -15.60 -2.68 6.64
CA CYS A 226 -16.60 -3.69 6.97
C CYS A 226 -16.12 -5.12 6.77
N GLU A 227 -16.76 -6.05 7.46
CA GLU A 227 -16.51 -7.49 7.32
C GLU A 227 -15.02 -7.83 7.52
N CYS A 228 -14.30 -7.02 8.30
CA CYS A 228 -12.86 -7.19 8.50
C CYS A 228 -12.59 -7.91 9.82
N THR A 229 -11.54 -8.72 9.85
CA THR A 229 -11.09 -9.41 11.06
C THR A 229 -9.69 -8.97 11.43
N SER A 230 -9.41 -8.79 12.72
CA SER A 230 -8.05 -8.66 13.18
C SER A 230 -7.75 -9.56 14.38
N SER A 231 -6.62 -10.25 14.33
CA SER A 231 -5.97 -10.92 15.46
C SER A 231 -4.61 -10.31 15.77
N SER A 232 -4.39 -9.06 15.31
CA SER A 232 -3.13 -8.34 15.43
C SER A 232 -2.73 -8.15 16.90
N SER A 233 -1.44 -8.35 17.18
CA SER A 233 -0.85 -7.99 18.47
C SER A 233 -0.50 -6.51 18.43
N LEU A 234 -1.11 -5.74 19.33
CA LEU A 234 -1.02 -4.29 19.32
C LEU A 234 -0.21 -3.82 20.54
N SER A 235 0.77 -2.96 20.30
CA SER A 235 1.54 -2.31 21.35
C SER A 235 1.78 -0.85 21.00
N GLY A 236 1.45 0.05 21.91
CA GLY A 236 1.56 1.50 21.74
C GLY A 236 1.02 2.21 22.97
N GLU A 237 1.45 3.46 23.17
CA GLU A 237 1.11 4.22 24.39
C GLU A 237 -0.21 5.01 24.28
N TYR A 238 -0.72 5.23 23.06
CA TYR A 238 -1.91 6.08 22.82
C TYR A 238 -2.86 5.42 21.80
N PHE A 239 -4.17 5.49 22.09
CA PHE A 239 -5.33 4.99 21.31
C PHE A 239 -5.09 3.71 20.49
N VAL A 240 -4.88 2.61 21.23
CA VAL A 240 -4.74 1.26 20.66
C VAL A 240 -6.07 0.53 20.75
N GLU A 241 -6.69 0.32 19.59
CA GLU A 241 -7.99 -0.33 19.47
C GLU A 241 -7.94 -1.56 18.57
N GLY A 242 -8.77 -2.55 18.87
CA GLY A 242 -8.71 -3.85 18.19
C GLY A 242 -8.91 -3.82 16.66
N LEU A 243 -9.69 -2.86 16.14
CA LEU A 243 -10.02 -2.80 14.70
C LEU A 243 -9.64 -1.48 14.06
N VAL A 244 -10.12 -0.36 14.61
CA VAL A 244 -9.90 0.99 14.07
C VAL A 244 -9.36 1.86 15.19
N GLY A 245 -8.16 2.42 15.04
CA GLY A 245 -7.55 3.27 16.07
C GLY A 245 -8.34 4.54 16.36
N GLN A 246 -8.83 5.19 15.31
CA GLN A 246 -9.77 6.33 15.38
C GLN A 246 -10.76 6.29 14.23
N ASN A 247 -12.04 6.50 14.54
CA ASN A 247 -13.11 6.55 13.55
C ASN A 247 -13.77 7.94 13.54
N ASP A 248 -13.61 8.66 12.44
CA ASP A 248 -14.04 10.06 12.27
C ASP A 248 -15.11 10.16 11.17
N GLY A 249 -16.34 9.82 11.54
CA GLY A 249 -17.50 9.85 10.64
C GLY A 249 -17.59 8.67 9.65
N GLY A 250 -16.66 7.73 9.69
CA GLY A 250 -16.74 6.49 8.92
C GLY A 250 -17.64 5.42 9.56
N ALA A 251 -18.10 4.46 8.76
CA ALA A 251 -18.76 3.25 9.27
C ALA A 251 -17.75 2.11 9.44
N CYS A 252 -17.86 1.38 10.55
CA CYS A 252 -17.13 0.14 10.85
C CYS A 252 -18.12 -1.00 11.13
N THR A 253 -18.41 -1.88 10.17
CA THR A 253 -19.58 -2.77 10.20
C THR A 253 -19.26 -4.25 10.01
N GLY A 254 -19.79 -5.14 10.86
CA GLY A 254 -19.53 -6.59 10.74
C GLY A 254 -18.05 -6.97 10.94
N CYS A 255 -17.30 -6.15 11.68
CA CYS A 255 -15.88 -6.38 11.93
C CYS A 255 -15.64 -7.07 13.28
N HIS A 256 -14.61 -7.91 13.35
CA HIS A 256 -14.28 -8.70 14.55
C HIS A 256 -12.82 -8.57 14.96
N TYR A 257 -12.55 -8.48 16.26
CA TYR A 257 -11.19 -8.50 16.82
C TYR A 257 -11.01 -9.68 17.78
N TYR A 258 -9.91 -10.40 17.61
CA TYR A 258 -9.52 -11.57 18.40
C TYR A 258 -8.07 -11.49 18.93
N GLY A 259 -7.40 -10.35 18.76
CA GLY A 259 -5.99 -10.17 19.15
C GLY A 259 -5.81 -9.75 20.62
N SER A 260 -4.54 -9.58 21.01
CA SER A 260 -4.13 -9.10 22.33
C SER A 260 -3.50 -7.71 22.29
N GLY A 261 -3.53 -6.99 23.42
CA GLY A 261 -2.84 -5.69 23.57
C GLY A 261 -3.67 -4.45 23.24
N ALA A 262 -4.97 -4.60 22.98
CA ALA A 262 -5.88 -3.48 22.78
C ALA A 262 -7.08 -3.52 23.73
N THR A 263 -7.65 -2.35 23.99
CA THR A 263 -8.94 -2.26 24.69
C THR A 263 -10.05 -2.62 23.71
N ILE A 264 -10.85 -3.65 24.02
CA ILE A 264 -11.98 -4.06 23.17
C ILE A 264 -13.13 -3.08 23.39
N ARG A 265 -13.29 -2.09 22.52
CA ARG A 265 -14.58 -1.39 22.38
C ARG A 265 -15.40 -2.13 21.33
N ARG A 266 -16.54 -2.72 21.74
CA ARG A 266 -17.55 -3.22 20.78
C ARG A 266 -18.06 -2.03 19.97
N TYR A 267 -17.66 -1.93 18.71
CA TYR A 267 -18.28 -1.03 17.75
C TYR A 267 -19.66 -1.59 17.37
N VAL A 268 -20.68 -1.23 18.16
CA VAL A 268 -22.08 -1.34 17.72
C VAL A 268 -22.39 -0.04 16.99
N LEU A 269 -22.58 -0.10 15.69
CA LEU A 269 -23.00 1.05 14.89
C LEU A 269 -24.35 1.53 15.37
N ARG A 270 -24.50 2.85 15.56
CA ARG A 270 -25.81 3.46 15.37
C ARG A 270 -26.04 3.54 13.86
N GLY A 271 -27.13 2.92 13.42
CA GLY A 271 -27.68 3.07 12.08
C GLY A 271 -28.30 4.44 11.86
#